data_AF-A0A919VQQ9-F1
#
_entry.id   AF-A0A919VQQ9-F1
#
_cell.length_a   1.000
_cell.length_b   1.000
_cell.length_c   1.000
_cell.angle_alpha   90.00
_cell.angle_beta   90.00
_cell.angle_gamma   90.00
#
_symmetry.space_group_name_H-M   'P 1'
#
loop_
_entity.id
_entity.type
_entity.pdbx_description
1 polymer ?
#
loop_
_entity_poly.entity_id
_entity_poly.type
_entity_poly.pdbx_seq_one_letter_code
_entity_poly.pdbx_strand_id
1 'polypeptide(L)'
;MDLAYLRAHPQHLPTFLTHQRIRETPVGGGDVCTASRLTLDDGTSLFTKTWPSGSAPEHFFATEAAGLQWLRETRTVPIPEVIVALADMLALEWIDSGPPSVTAAERFGRELAGLHRGGAESFGARWPGFIGPLAQDNTPSAGPWGPWFAERRLRPYLKISADSGALSAADVAAVEQVILRIEGYGGDEAPARIHGDLWPGNVLWGAGGRAWLVDPAAHGGHRETDLAQLALFGGAPHLETILRAYAEEWPLADGWRERVPVHQLHLLLVHAAAFGGAYRGAVRSTADAALRN
;
A
#
# COMPACT_ATOMS: atom_id res chain seq x y z
N MET A 1 31.29 5.45 7.74
CA MET A 1 30.47 4.33 7.25
C MET A 1 29.61 4.87 6.13
N ASP A 2 29.63 4.18 5.00
CA ASP A 2 28.94 4.56 3.77
C ASP A 2 27.87 3.52 3.38
N LEU A 3 27.13 3.79 2.31
CA LEU A 3 26.12 2.88 1.79
C LEU A 3 26.68 1.51 1.38
N ALA A 4 27.89 1.48 0.81
CA ALA A 4 28.49 0.23 0.33
C ALA A 4 28.75 -0.73 1.50
N TYR A 5 29.23 -0.20 2.63
CA TYR A 5 29.41 -0.95 3.85
C TYR A 5 28.08 -1.47 4.41
N LEU A 6 27.02 -0.65 4.47
CA LEU A 6 25.72 -1.09 4.99
C LEU A 6 25.10 -2.21 4.16
N ARG A 7 25.19 -2.12 2.83
CA ARG A 7 24.71 -3.19 1.94
C ARG A 7 25.45 -4.51 2.19
N ALA A 8 26.76 -4.45 2.47
CA ALA A 8 27.56 -5.62 2.77
C ALA A 8 27.37 -6.16 4.20
N HIS A 9 27.01 -5.29 5.16
CA HIS A 9 26.93 -5.62 6.58
C HIS A 9 25.68 -5.01 7.26
N PRO A 10 24.46 -5.36 6.79
CA PRO A 10 23.21 -4.76 7.28
C PRO A 10 23.02 -4.93 8.79
N GLN A 11 23.50 -6.03 9.37
CA GLN A 11 23.41 -6.33 10.79
C GLN A 11 24.19 -5.37 11.70
N HIS A 12 25.10 -4.55 11.16
CA HIS A 12 25.85 -3.57 11.94
C HIS A 12 25.10 -2.24 12.12
N LEU A 13 24.03 -1.99 11.35
CA LEU A 13 23.27 -0.73 11.43
C LEU A 13 22.73 -0.45 12.85
N PRO A 14 22.10 -1.41 13.56
CA PRO A 14 21.66 -1.17 14.94
C PRO A 14 22.82 -0.78 15.88
N THR A 15 23.99 -1.43 15.74
CA THR A 15 25.17 -1.11 16.56
C THR A 15 25.64 0.33 16.34
N PHE A 16 25.63 0.82 15.09
CA PHE A 16 26.03 2.19 14.81
C PHE A 16 25.06 3.23 15.39
N LEU A 17 23.77 2.92 15.44
CA LEU A 17 22.76 3.76 16.10
C LEU A 17 22.97 3.80 17.62
N THR A 18 23.13 2.63 18.26
CA THR A 18 23.35 2.55 19.72
C THR A 18 24.59 3.31 20.17
N HIS A 19 25.66 3.29 19.37
CA HIS A 19 26.91 3.99 19.69
C HIS A 19 26.95 5.44 19.15
N GLN A 20 25.82 5.98 18.68
CA GLN A 20 25.68 7.34 18.14
C GLN A 20 26.74 7.70 17.08
N ARG A 21 27.12 6.71 16.26
CA ARG A 21 28.07 6.91 15.16
C ARG A 21 27.42 7.47 13.90
N ILE A 22 26.09 7.58 13.90
CA ILE A 22 25.27 8.09 12.81
C ILE A 22 24.30 9.08 13.42
N ARG A 23 24.07 10.21 12.74
CA ARG A 23 23.04 11.16 13.17
C ARG A 23 21.66 10.61 12.85
N GLU A 24 20.82 10.50 13.87
CA GLU A 24 19.41 10.16 13.75
C GLU A 24 18.56 11.41 13.98
N THR A 25 17.58 11.65 13.11
CA THR A 25 16.61 12.76 13.25
C THR A 25 15.21 12.19 13.09
N PRO A 26 14.33 12.26 14.10
CA PRO A 26 12.97 11.79 13.98
C PRO A 26 12.22 12.49 12.84
N VAL A 27 11.39 11.74 12.12
CA VAL A 27 10.50 12.29 11.08
C VAL A 27 9.07 11.85 11.33
N GLY A 28 8.09 12.65 10.89
CA GLY A 28 6.68 12.26 10.94
C GLY A 28 6.35 11.15 9.95
N GLY A 29 5.18 10.53 10.09
CA GLY A 29 4.60 9.65 9.07
C GLY A 29 4.43 8.17 9.45
N GLY A 30 4.71 7.76 10.69
CA GLY A 30 4.45 6.39 11.15
C GLY A 30 3.31 6.31 12.16
N ASP A 31 2.18 5.71 11.77
CA ASP A 31 1.09 5.34 12.71
C ASP A 31 1.39 4.02 13.44
N VAL A 32 2.32 3.22 12.91
CA VAL A 32 2.68 1.87 13.40
C VAL A 32 4.15 1.80 13.85
N CYS A 33 5.07 2.39 13.07
CA CYS A 33 6.51 2.33 13.32
C CYS A 33 7.06 3.69 13.74
N THR A 34 8.19 3.68 14.45
CA THR A 34 9.02 4.88 14.61
C THR A 34 9.78 5.13 13.31
N ALA A 35 9.68 6.36 12.80
CA ALA A 35 10.32 6.78 11.56
C ALA A 35 11.42 7.81 11.84
N SER A 36 12.60 7.58 11.26
CA SER A 36 13.76 8.46 11.40
C SER A 36 14.49 8.67 10.08
N ARG A 37 15.15 9.82 9.95
CA ARG A 37 16.21 10.06 8.96
C ARG A 37 17.55 9.74 9.59
N LEU A 38 18.32 8.87 8.95
CA LEU A 38 19.72 8.64 9.28
C LEU A 38 20.63 9.38 8.31
N THR A 39 21.65 10.07 8.81
CA THR A 39 22.68 10.70 7.98
C THR A 39 24.03 10.00 8.21
N LEU A 40 24.55 9.39 7.16
CA LEU A 40 25.83 8.69 7.14
C LEU A 40 27.01 9.67 7.12
N ASP A 41 28.23 9.15 7.30
CA ASP A 41 29.45 9.97 7.40
C ASP A 41 29.75 10.73 6.09
N ASP A 42 29.33 10.19 4.95
CA ASP A 42 29.47 10.81 3.63
C ASP A 42 28.36 11.83 3.31
N GLY A 43 27.45 12.07 4.26
CA GLY A 43 26.29 12.97 4.11
C GLY A 43 25.06 12.32 3.49
N THR A 44 25.16 11.07 3.01
CA THR A 44 24.02 10.33 2.46
C THR A 44 22.95 10.13 3.52
N SER A 45 21.68 10.23 3.11
CA SER A 45 20.54 10.04 4.00
C SER A 45 19.79 8.76 3.70
N LEU A 46 19.28 8.14 4.77
CA LEU A 46 18.39 6.98 4.73
C LEU A 46 17.09 7.29 5.45
N PHE A 47 15.99 6.70 5.00
CA PHE A 47 14.77 6.61 5.78
C PHE A 47 14.76 5.29 6.54
N THR A 48 14.47 5.30 7.85
CA THR A 48 14.40 4.08 8.65
C THR A 48 13.09 3.95 9.38
N LYS A 49 12.55 2.73 9.38
CA LYS A 49 11.44 2.29 10.22
C LYS A 49 11.96 1.32 11.28
N THR A 50 11.54 1.53 12.52
CA THR A 50 11.81 0.61 13.63
C THR A 50 10.52 0.32 14.40
N TRP A 51 10.46 -0.85 15.02
CA TRP A 51 9.34 -1.21 15.88
C TRP A 51 9.44 -0.42 17.20
N PRO A 52 8.36 0.24 17.66
CA PRO A 52 8.45 1.22 18.75
C PRO A 52 8.79 0.61 20.11
N SER A 53 8.38 -0.65 20.37
CA SER A 53 8.73 -1.34 21.61
C SER A 53 8.58 -2.86 21.49
N GLY A 54 9.48 -3.62 22.14
CA GLY A 54 9.51 -5.08 22.03
C GLY A 54 10.03 -5.53 20.66
N SER A 55 9.67 -6.76 20.28
CA SER A 55 9.99 -7.31 18.96
C SER A 55 8.85 -7.03 17.99
N ALA A 56 9.19 -6.76 16.73
CA ALA A 56 8.23 -6.67 15.65
C ALA A 56 7.51 -8.02 15.45
N PRO A 57 6.27 -8.02 14.93
CA PRO A 57 5.65 -9.24 14.44
C PRO A 57 6.57 -9.96 13.45
N GLU A 58 6.55 -11.29 13.49
CA GLU A 58 7.37 -12.10 12.60
C GLU A 58 7.13 -11.71 11.13
N HIS A 59 8.20 -11.55 10.38
CA HIS A 59 8.21 -11.14 8.97
C HIS A 59 7.70 -9.73 8.66
N PHE A 60 7.35 -8.87 9.63
CA PHE A 60 6.78 -7.54 9.38
C PHE A 60 7.60 -6.71 8.37
N PHE A 61 8.87 -6.42 8.68
CA PHE A 61 9.73 -5.65 7.77
C PHE A 61 10.21 -6.45 6.56
N ALA A 62 10.30 -7.78 6.67
CA ALA A 62 10.67 -8.64 5.55
C ALA A 62 9.60 -8.64 4.45
N THR A 63 8.33 -8.56 4.84
CA THR A 63 7.17 -8.45 3.93
C THR A 63 7.21 -7.14 3.15
N GLU A 64 7.41 -6.01 3.81
CA GLU A 64 7.52 -4.71 3.13
C GLU A 64 8.73 -4.68 2.19
N ALA A 65 9.88 -5.18 2.65
CA ALA A 65 11.08 -5.30 1.82
C ALA A 65 10.85 -6.15 0.56
N ALA A 66 10.18 -7.30 0.70
CA ALA A 66 9.84 -8.17 -0.43
C ALA A 66 8.89 -7.47 -1.42
N GLY A 67 7.88 -6.76 -0.91
CA GLY A 67 6.96 -5.98 -1.71
C GLY A 67 7.64 -4.86 -2.50
N LEU A 68 8.46 -4.04 -1.83
CA LEU A 68 9.24 -2.97 -2.45
C LEU A 68 10.15 -3.51 -3.56
N GLN A 69 10.88 -4.60 -3.29
CA GLN A 69 11.76 -5.23 -4.28
C GLN A 69 10.97 -5.73 -5.49
N TRP A 70 9.86 -6.45 -5.26
CA TRP A 70 9.03 -7.01 -6.33
C TRP A 70 8.36 -5.95 -7.20
N LEU A 71 7.92 -4.83 -6.61
CA LEU A 71 7.39 -3.70 -7.39
C LEU A 71 8.52 -3.02 -8.18
N ARG A 72 9.69 -2.81 -7.58
CA ARG A 72 10.86 -2.16 -8.21
C ARG A 72 11.41 -2.93 -9.41
N GLU A 73 11.27 -4.26 -9.45
CA GLU A 73 11.65 -5.10 -10.60
C GLU A 73 11.05 -4.65 -11.93
N THR A 74 9.86 -4.03 -11.91
CA THR A 74 9.18 -3.54 -13.12
C THR A 74 9.90 -2.36 -13.78
N ARG A 75 10.71 -1.61 -13.02
CA ARG A 75 11.44 -0.41 -13.46
C ARG A 75 10.56 0.65 -14.14
N THR A 76 9.30 0.78 -13.70
CA THR A 76 8.32 1.72 -14.28
C THR A 76 8.17 2.97 -13.42
N VAL A 77 7.50 2.84 -12.27
CA VAL A 77 7.34 3.89 -11.27
C VAL A 77 8.48 3.83 -10.24
N PRO A 78 8.96 4.98 -9.73
CA PRO A 78 9.93 5.00 -8.65
C PRO A 78 9.40 4.32 -7.37
N ILE A 79 10.17 3.36 -6.87
CA ILE A 79 9.98 2.65 -5.60
C ILE A 79 11.30 2.79 -4.83
N PRO A 80 11.34 3.17 -3.55
CA PRO A 80 12.59 3.28 -2.78
C PRO A 80 13.44 2.01 -2.83
N GLU A 81 14.76 2.14 -2.89
CA GLU A 81 15.66 0.99 -2.71
C GLU A 81 15.61 0.49 -1.26
N VAL A 82 15.54 -0.84 -1.08
CA VAL A 82 15.74 -1.49 0.22
C VAL A 82 17.24 -1.62 0.48
N ILE A 83 17.75 -0.96 1.51
CA ILE A 83 19.18 -0.91 1.84
C ILE A 83 19.50 -1.86 3.00
N VAL A 84 18.62 -1.90 4.01
CA VAL A 84 18.71 -2.85 5.14
C VAL A 84 17.31 -3.39 5.42
N ALA A 85 17.19 -4.71 5.59
CA ALA A 85 15.99 -5.36 6.11
C ALA A 85 16.40 -6.34 7.21
N LEU A 86 15.96 -6.07 8.44
CA LEU A 86 16.20 -6.88 9.64
C LEU A 86 14.86 -7.19 10.31
N ALA A 87 14.88 -8.05 11.33
CA ALA A 87 13.65 -8.45 12.04
C ALA A 87 12.88 -7.26 12.63
N ASP A 88 13.57 -6.26 13.18
CA ASP A 88 12.97 -5.11 13.88
C ASP A 88 13.25 -3.75 13.20
N MET A 89 13.77 -3.78 11.96
CA MET A 89 14.17 -2.56 11.26
C MET A 89 14.14 -2.70 9.73
N LEU A 90 13.71 -1.64 9.06
CA LEU A 90 13.85 -1.45 7.61
C LEU A 90 14.55 -0.11 7.35
N ALA A 91 15.58 -0.10 6.49
CA ALA A 91 16.22 1.12 6.00
C ALA A 91 16.08 1.21 4.47
N LEU A 92 15.58 2.34 4.00
CA LEU A 92 15.26 2.63 2.62
C LEU A 92 16.02 3.86 2.11
N GLU A 93 16.10 3.97 0.79
CA GLU A 93 16.49 5.19 0.08
C GLU A 93 15.73 6.41 0.62
N TRP A 94 16.47 7.46 0.99
CA TRP A 94 15.85 8.74 1.34
C TRP A 94 15.39 9.46 0.07
N ILE A 95 14.15 9.94 0.07
CA ILE A 95 13.56 10.68 -1.04
C ILE A 95 13.30 12.11 -0.58
N ASP A 96 13.92 13.06 -1.26
CA ASP A 96 13.63 14.48 -1.02
C ASP A 96 12.27 14.85 -1.61
N SER A 97 11.37 15.34 -0.77
CA SER A 97 10.03 15.76 -1.16
C SER A 97 10.06 17.04 -2.00
N GLY A 98 9.12 17.13 -2.93
CA GLY A 98 8.81 18.29 -3.74
C GLY A 98 7.30 18.47 -3.87
N PRO A 99 6.83 19.59 -4.44
CA PRO A 99 5.41 19.79 -4.67
C PRO A 99 4.88 18.86 -5.77
N PRO A 100 3.61 18.42 -5.70
CA PRO A 100 2.94 17.81 -6.84
C PRO A 100 2.89 18.79 -8.01
N SER A 101 2.89 18.25 -9.23
CA SER A 101 2.65 19.03 -10.45
C SER A 101 1.85 18.23 -11.45
N VAL A 102 1.18 18.91 -12.38
CA VAL A 102 0.41 18.27 -13.46
C VAL A 102 1.31 17.34 -14.29
N THR A 103 2.53 17.77 -14.62
CA THR A 103 3.50 16.96 -15.38
C THR A 103 3.93 15.71 -14.60
N ALA A 104 4.18 15.83 -13.30
CA ALA A 104 4.51 14.68 -12.46
C ALA A 104 3.32 13.71 -12.35
N ALA A 105 2.10 14.22 -12.26
CA ALA A 105 0.88 13.43 -12.19
C ALA A 105 0.57 12.68 -13.49
N GLU A 106 0.75 13.34 -14.64
CA GLU A 106 0.61 12.69 -15.95
C GLU A 106 1.64 11.55 -16.11
N ARG A 107 2.91 11.83 -15.77
CA ARG A 107 3.96 10.81 -15.77
C ARG A 107 3.60 9.65 -14.84
N PHE A 108 3.15 9.96 -13.63
CA PHE A 108 2.77 8.95 -12.64
C PHE A 108 1.66 8.02 -13.15
N GLY A 109 0.61 8.56 -13.78
CA GLY A 109 -0.46 7.73 -14.36
C GLY A 109 0.07 6.70 -15.37
N ARG A 110 0.98 7.11 -16.26
CA ARG A 110 1.61 6.21 -17.25
C ARG A 110 2.52 5.17 -16.58
N GLU A 111 3.34 5.60 -15.62
CA GLU A 111 4.26 4.73 -14.89
C GLU A 111 3.52 3.69 -14.03
N LEU A 112 2.40 4.07 -13.42
CA LEU A 112 1.53 3.16 -12.67
C LEU A 112 0.88 2.11 -13.58
N ALA A 113 0.44 2.48 -14.79
CA ALA A 113 -0.02 1.51 -15.78
C ALA A 113 1.09 0.51 -16.13
N GLY A 114 2.32 0.98 -16.29
CA GLY A 114 3.50 0.13 -16.50
C GLY A 114 3.76 -0.83 -15.33
N LEU A 115 3.64 -0.36 -14.08
CA LEU A 115 3.75 -1.19 -12.88
C LEU A 115 2.72 -2.34 -12.92
N HIS A 116 1.44 -1.99 -13.09
CA HIS A 116 0.35 -2.96 -13.11
C HIS A 116 0.52 -3.98 -14.25
N ARG A 117 0.95 -3.52 -15.44
CA ARG A 117 1.23 -4.38 -16.62
C ARG A 117 2.38 -5.37 -16.39
N GLY A 118 3.21 -5.15 -15.38
CA GLY A 118 4.22 -6.12 -14.96
C GLY A 118 3.63 -7.49 -14.57
N GLY A 119 2.34 -7.54 -14.24
CA GLY A 119 1.56 -8.76 -14.01
C GLY A 119 2.00 -9.59 -12.79
N ALA A 120 1.10 -10.46 -12.34
CA ALA A 120 1.39 -11.46 -11.31
C ALA A 120 0.86 -12.83 -11.75
N GLU A 121 1.51 -13.90 -11.30
CA GLU A 121 1.11 -15.28 -11.62
C GLU A 121 -0.25 -15.66 -11.03
N SER A 122 -0.63 -15.04 -9.92
CA SER A 122 -1.85 -15.30 -9.16
C SER A 122 -2.25 -14.08 -8.36
N PHE A 123 -3.48 -14.08 -7.82
CA PHE A 123 -3.81 -13.18 -6.71
C PHE A 123 -3.00 -13.56 -5.46
N GLY A 124 -2.67 -12.59 -4.61
CA GLY A 124 -1.84 -12.81 -3.42
C GLY A 124 -0.34 -12.70 -3.69
N ALA A 125 0.48 -13.27 -2.80
CA ALA A 125 1.93 -13.24 -2.90
C ALA A 125 2.57 -14.47 -2.24
N ARG A 126 3.85 -14.73 -2.53
CA ARG A 126 4.63 -15.82 -1.94
C ARG A 126 5.17 -15.52 -0.53
N TRP A 127 4.91 -14.32 -0.01
CA TRP A 127 5.31 -13.87 1.32
C TRP A 127 4.06 -13.54 2.17
N PRO A 128 4.15 -13.61 3.52
CA PRO A 128 3.09 -13.16 4.41
C PRO A 128 2.69 -11.71 4.10
N GLY A 129 1.46 -11.29 4.42
CA GLY A 129 1.02 -9.92 4.18
C GLY A 129 0.86 -9.13 5.47
N PHE A 130 1.08 -7.82 5.39
CA PHE A 130 0.66 -6.84 6.38
C PHE A 130 0.02 -5.65 5.66
N ILE A 131 -0.98 -5.03 6.29
CA ILE A 131 -1.51 -3.72 5.90
C ILE A 131 -1.71 -2.87 7.15
N GLY A 132 -0.90 -1.81 7.26
CA GLY A 132 -0.68 -1.12 8.53
C GLY A 132 -0.24 -2.12 9.62
N PRO A 133 -0.88 -2.15 10.80
CA PRO A 133 -0.53 -3.07 11.88
C PRO A 133 -1.17 -4.47 11.75
N LEU A 134 -2.03 -4.68 10.75
CA LEU A 134 -2.85 -5.88 10.65
C LEU A 134 -2.21 -6.90 9.70
N ALA A 135 -2.32 -8.19 10.05
CA ALA A 135 -1.97 -9.27 9.15
C ALA A 135 -2.92 -9.28 7.93
N GLN A 136 -2.36 -9.52 6.74
CA GLN A 136 -3.08 -9.64 5.49
C GLN A 136 -2.81 -11.03 4.88
N ASP A 137 -3.87 -11.80 4.62
CA ASP A 137 -3.71 -13.11 3.98
C ASP A 137 -3.30 -12.93 2.51
N ASN A 138 -2.09 -13.36 2.17
CA ASN A 138 -1.53 -13.33 0.83
C ASN A 138 -1.56 -14.68 0.12
N THR A 139 -2.27 -15.69 0.67
CA THR A 139 -2.34 -17.03 0.07
C THR A 139 -2.64 -16.95 -1.43
N PRO A 140 -1.74 -17.49 -2.28
CA PRO A 140 -1.88 -17.45 -3.73
C PRO A 140 -3.16 -18.11 -4.24
N SER A 141 -3.78 -17.53 -5.26
CA SER A 141 -4.94 -18.12 -5.95
C SER A 141 -4.97 -17.76 -7.43
N ALA A 142 -5.05 -18.78 -8.28
CA ALA A 142 -5.36 -18.63 -9.70
C ALA A 142 -6.88 -18.64 -9.99
N GLY A 143 -7.70 -18.71 -8.94
CA GLY A 143 -9.16 -18.65 -9.05
C GLY A 143 -9.68 -17.22 -9.29
N PRO A 144 -11.00 -17.04 -9.37
CA PRO A 144 -11.61 -15.75 -9.64
C PRO A 144 -11.30 -14.71 -8.54
N TRP A 145 -11.15 -13.44 -8.95
CA TRP A 145 -10.83 -12.34 -8.04
C TRP A 145 -11.88 -12.15 -6.95
N GLY A 146 -13.17 -12.14 -7.30
CA GLY A 146 -14.26 -11.78 -6.38
C GLY A 146 -14.27 -12.61 -5.10
N PRO A 147 -14.37 -13.95 -5.18
CA PRO A 147 -14.30 -14.81 -4.00
C PRO A 147 -12.98 -14.67 -3.22
N TRP A 148 -11.85 -14.51 -3.91
CA TRP A 148 -10.56 -14.31 -3.26
C TRP A 148 -10.51 -12.98 -2.48
N PHE A 149 -11.03 -11.90 -3.06
CA PHE A 149 -11.09 -10.56 -2.47
C PHE A 149 -12.07 -10.53 -1.28
N ALA A 150 -13.26 -11.12 -1.42
CA ALA A 150 -14.20 -11.24 -0.31
C ALA A 150 -13.55 -11.95 0.89
N GLU A 151 -12.93 -13.10 0.67
CA GLU A 151 -12.35 -13.93 1.73
C GLU A 151 -11.12 -13.28 2.39
N ARG A 152 -10.27 -12.62 1.61
CA ARG A 152 -8.94 -12.18 2.09
C ARG A 152 -8.77 -10.67 2.24
N ARG A 153 -9.69 -9.88 1.72
CA ARG A 153 -9.64 -8.41 1.76
C ARG A 153 -10.88 -7.79 2.42
N LEU A 154 -12.00 -8.49 2.51
CA LEU A 154 -13.21 -7.94 3.16
C LEU A 154 -13.52 -8.62 4.49
N ARG A 155 -13.76 -9.94 4.49
CA ARG A 155 -14.24 -10.68 5.67
C ARG A 155 -13.35 -10.55 6.92
N PRO A 156 -12.01 -10.61 6.84
CA PRO A 156 -11.17 -10.55 8.04
C PRO A 156 -11.31 -9.22 8.76
N TYR A 157 -11.25 -8.11 8.01
CA TYR A 157 -11.34 -6.77 8.58
C TYR A 157 -12.78 -6.42 8.97
N LEU A 158 -13.78 -6.88 8.23
CA LEU A 158 -15.19 -6.77 8.63
C LEU A 158 -15.43 -7.43 10.00
N LYS A 159 -14.87 -8.63 10.20
CA LYS A 159 -14.96 -9.34 11.48
C LYS A 159 -14.27 -8.56 12.60
N ILE A 160 -13.03 -8.09 12.40
CA ILE A 160 -12.30 -7.30 13.40
C ILE A 160 -13.07 -6.03 13.77
N SER A 161 -13.61 -5.31 12.78
CA SER A 161 -14.39 -4.09 13.02
C SER A 161 -15.74 -4.36 13.71
N ALA A 162 -16.36 -5.51 13.47
CA ALA A 162 -17.58 -5.91 14.17
C ALA A 162 -17.29 -6.29 15.63
N ASP A 163 -16.29 -7.13 15.86
CA ASP A 163 -15.90 -7.62 17.19
C ASP A 163 -15.45 -6.47 18.11
N SER A 164 -14.81 -5.43 17.57
CA SER A 164 -14.39 -4.24 18.32
C SER A 164 -15.51 -3.21 18.53
N GLY A 165 -16.68 -3.40 17.92
CA GLY A 165 -17.79 -2.43 17.95
C GLY A 165 -17.57 -1.19 17.08
N ALA A 166 -16.53 -1.16 16.24
CA ALA A 166 -16.31 -0.08 15.29
C ALA A 166 -17.42 0.02 14.23
N LEU A 167 -18.02 -1.12 13.86
CA LEU A 167 -19.18 -1.22 12.98
C LEU A 167 -20.39 -1.77 13.73
N SER A 168 -21.57 -1.22 13.46
CA SER A 168 -22.83 -1.76 13.98
C SER A 168 -23.29 -2.98 13.16
N ALA A 169 -24.22 -3.77 13.69
CA ALA A 169 -24.82 -4.89 12.96
C ALA A 169 -25.43 -4.47 11.61
N ALA A 170 -25.99 -3.26 11.52
CA ALA A 170 -26.54 -2.74 10.27
C ALA A 170 -25.46 -2.40 9.22
N ASP A 171 -24.26 -2.01 9.65
CA ASP A 171 -23.13 -1.75 8.75
C ASP A 171 -22.52 -3.08 8.28
N VAL A 172 -22.40 -4.05 9.19
CA VAL A 172 -21.93 -5.39 8.86
C VAL A 172 -22.83 -6.03 7.80
N ALA A 173 -24.15 -5.99 8.02
CA ALA A 173 -25.12 -6.52 7.08
C ALA A 173 -25.01 -5.86 5.68
N ALA A 174 -24.74 -4.55 5.61
CA ALA A 174 -24.55 -3.85 4.33
C ALA A 174 -23.31 -4.37 3.57
N VAL A 175 -22.19 -4.55 4.27
CA VAL A 175 -20.97 -5.10 3.64
C VAL A 175 -21.17 -6.57 3.25
N GLU A 176 -21.88 -7.37 4.06
CA GLU A 176 -22.23 -8.74 3.70
C GLU A 176 -23.08 -8.82 2.42
N GLN A 177 -24.00 -7.88 2.20
CA GLN A 177 -24.75 -7.80 0.93
C GLN A 177 -23.83 -7.53 -0.27
N VAL A 178 -22.79 -6.70 -0.10
CA VAL A 178 -21.77 -6.49 -1.16
C VAL A 178 -21.01 -7.79 -1.42
N ILE A 179 -20.61 -8.50 -0.37
CA ILE A 179 -19.90 -9.78 -0.48
C ILE A 179 -20.76 -10.84 -1.21
N LEU A 180 -22.09 -10.86 -0.98
CA LEU A 180 -22.99 -11.76 -1.70
C LEU A 180 -23.04 -11.49 -3.21
N ARG A 181 -22.74 -10.27 -3.64
CA ARG A 181 -22.70 -9.88 -5.06
C ARG A 181 -21.28 -9.85 -5.64
N ILE A 182 -20.28 -10.35 -4.90
CA ILE A 182 -18.86 -10.07 -5.20
C ILE A 182 -18.41 -10.55 -6.59
N GLU A 183 -19.01 -11.64 -7.09
CA GLU A 183 -18.69 -12.21 -8.40
C GLU A 183 -18.95 -11.22 -9.55
N GLY A 184 -19.95 -10.35 -9.40
CA GLY A 184 -20.30 -9.35 -10.41
C GLY A 184 -19.28 -8.22 -10.56
N TYR A 185 -18.36 -8.05 -9.60
CA TYR A 185 -17.40 -6.95 -9.61
C TYR A 185 -16.00 -7.35 -10.09
N GLY A 186 -15.70 -8.64 -10.30
CA GLY A 186 -14.34 -9.07 -10.61
C GLY A 186 -13.90 -8.93 -12.06
N GLY A 187 -14.85 -8.90 -12.99
CA GLY A 187 -14.54 -8.94 -14.42
C GLY A 187 -13.68 -10.15 -14.82
N ASP A 188 -13.17 -10.10 -16.05
CA ASP A 188 -12.17 -11.04 -16.57
C ASP A 188 -10.83 -10.30 -16.71
N GLU A 189 -10.23 -9.99 -15.55
CA GLU A 189 -8.94 -9.29 -15.49
C GLU A 189 -7.88 -10.15 -14.81
N ALA A 190 -6.73 -10.31 -15.47
CA ALA A 190 -5.58 -11.02 -14.92
C ALA A 190 -4.98 -10.26 -13.72
N PRO A 191 -4.38 -10.95 -12.73
CA PRO A 191 -3.71 -10.30 -11.60
C PRO A 191 -2.62 -9.32 -12.04
N ALA A 192 -2.71 -8.08 -11.57
CA ALA A 192 -1.71 -7.04 -11.74
C ALA A 192 -0.76 -6.99 -10.54
N ARG A 193 0.44 -6.44 -10.73
CA ARG A 193 1.30 -6.05 -9.59
C ARG A 193 0.75 -4.77 -8.98
N ILE A 194 0.05 -4.88 -7.86
CA ILE A 194 -0.51 -3.70 -7.19
C ILE A 194 0.31 -3.33 -5.96
N HIS A 195 0.31 -2.04 -5.64
CA HIS A 195 0.83 -1.50 -4.39
C HIS A 195 0.02 -1.98 -3.19
N GLY A 196 -1.31 -2.07 -3.33
CA GLY A 196 -2.22 -2.67 -2.33
C GLY A 196 -2.65 -1.74 -1.19
N ASP A 197 -1.91 -0.64 -0.98
CA ASP A 197 -2.23 0.45 -0.05
C ASP A 197 -1.98 1.83 -0.70
N LEU A 198 -2.45 2.04 -1.93
CA LEU A 198 -2.15 3.23 -2.74
C LEU A 198 -3.11 4.38 -2.48
N TRP A 199 -3.24 4.81 -1.23
CA TRP A 199 -3.94 6.06 -0.91
C TRP A 199 -3.00 7.27 -1.10
N PRO A 200 -3.54 8.51 -1.17
CA PRO A 200 -2.73 9.70 -1.47
C PRO A 200 -1.51 9.92 -0.55
N GLY A 201 -1.54 9.48 0.71
CA GLY A 201 -0.43 9.60 1.65
C GLY A 201 0.79 8.74 1.29
N ASN A 202 0.59 7.65 0.55
CA ASN A 202 1.65 6.76 0.09
C ASN A 202 2.22 7.16 -1.29
N VAL A 203 1.81 8.32 -1.81
CA VAL A 203 2.38 8.94 -3.02
C VAL A 203 3.26 10.11 -2.61
N LEU A 204 4.57 9.86 -2.57
CA LEU A 204 5.56 10.89 -2.26
C LEU A 204 5.98 11.63 -3.53
N TRP A 205 5.57 12.88 -3.66
CA TRP A 205 6.03 13.75 -4.75
C TRP A 205 7.48 14.13 -4.49
N GLY A 206 8.41 13.65 -5.32
CA GLY A 206 9.83 13.91 -5.17
C GLY A 206 10.27 15.24 -5.79
N ALA A 207 11.33 15.83 -5.26
CA ALA A 207 11.92 17.09 -5.75
C ALA A 207 12.37 17.02 -7.22
N GLY A 208 12.64 15.82 -7.74
CA GLY A 208 12.92 15.57 -9.16
C GLY A 208 11.69 15.57 -10.09
N GLY A 209 10.50 15.94 -9.59
CA GLY A 209 9.28 16.01 -10.41
C GLY A 209 8.68 14.64 -10.78
N ARG A 210 8.87 13.63 -9.93
CA ARG A 210 8.30 12.27 -10.09
C ARG A 210 7.58 11.86 -8.81
N ALA A 211 6.53 11.04 -8.94
CA ALA A 211 5.88 10.40 -7.81
C ALA A 211 6.64 9.12 -7.43
N TRP A 212 6.84 8.92 -6.13
CA TRP A 212 7.41 7.71 -5.55
C TRP A 212 6.33 6.99 -4.75
N LEU A 213 6.26 5.66 -4.88
CA LEU A 213 5.35 4.86 -4.08
C LEU A 213 6.08 4.28 -2.88
N VAL A 214 5.52 4.51 -1.70
CA VAL A 214 6.09 4.10 -0.40
C VAL A 214 5.06 3.28 0.37
N ASP A 215 5.54 2.49 1.32
CA ASP A 215 4.71 1.73 2.26
C ASP A 215 3.73 0.75 1.59
N PRO A 216 4.20 -0.14 0.70
CA PRO A 216 3.31 -1.04 -0.01
C PRO A 216 2.80 -2.20 0.86
N ALA A 217 1.54 -2.55 0.67
CA ALA A 217 0.99 -3.87 1.01
C ALA A 217 0.98 -4.76 -0.25
N ALA A 218 2.12 -4.85 -0.94
CA ALA A 218 2.22 -5.36 -2.32
C ALA A 218 1.77 -6.82 -2.49
N HIS A 219 1.00 -7.07 -3.55
CA HIS A 219 0.57 -8.41 -3.95
C HIS A 219 0.04 -8.42 -5.40
N GLY A 220 -0.20 -9.61 -5.94
CA GLY A 220 -1.03 -9.79 -7.13
C GLY A 220 -2.49 -9.46 -6.82
N GLY A 221 -3.07 -8.49 -7.51
CA GLY A 221 -4.41 -7.97 -7.22
C GLY A 221 -5.10 -7.43 -8.47
N HIS A 222 -6.35 -7.00 -8.32
CA HIS A 222 -7.07 -6.30 -9.39
C HIS A 222 -6.59 -4.85 -9.46
N ARG A 223 -6.19 -4.37 -10.64
CA ARG A 223 -5.49 -3.08 -10.79
C ARG A 223 -6.35 -1.86 -10.47
N GLU A 224 -7.67 -2.01 -10.60
CA GLU A 224 -8.65 -1.01 -10.15
C GLU A 224 -8.54 -0.72 -8.65
N THR A 225 -8.00 -1.63 -7.84
CA THR A 225 -7.81 -1.43 -6.40
C THR A 225 -6.95 -0.20 -6.09
N ASP A 226 -5.77 -0.12 -6.70
CA ASP A 226 -4.84 1.00 -6.49
C ASP A 226 -5.44 2.32 -6.97
N LEU A 227 -6.13 2.32 -8.12
CA LEU A 227 -6.78 3.52 -8.67
C LEU A 227 -7.95 4.00 -7.82
N ALA A 228 -8.73 3.06 -7.29
CA ALA A 228 -9.84 3.36 -6.40
C ALA A 228 -9.33 3.90 -5.05
N GLN A 229 -8.20 3.40 -4.55
CA GLN A 229 -7.54 3.89 -3.34
C GLN A 229 -6.96 5.30 -3.50
N LEU A 230 -6.44 5.64 -4.69
CA LEU A 230 -5.98 7.01 -4.99
C LEU A 230 -7.11 8.06 -4.91
N ALA A 231 -8.38 7.64 -5.01
CA ALA A 231 -9.55 8.50 -4.87
C ALA A 231 -10.04 8.66 -3.42
N LEU A 232 -9.49 7.90 -2.47
CA LEU A 232 -9.87 8.00 -1.05
C LEU A 232 -9.35 9.28 -0.41
N PHE A 233 -9.98 9.66 0.71
CA PHE A 233 -9.53 10.73 1.62
C PHE A 233 -9.33 12.11 0.96
N GLY A 234 -10.16 12.43 -0.04
CA GLY A 234 -10.08 13.68 -0.79
C GLY A 234 -9.31 13.57 -2.12
N GLY A 235 -8.74 12.39 -2.40
CA GLY A 235 -8.11 12.08 -3.68
C GLY A 235 -6.66 12.58 -3.79
N ALA A 236 -5.89 11.92 -4.64
CA ALA A 236 -4.53 12.32 -4.92
C ALA A 236 -4.49 13.70 -5.62
N PRO A 237 -3.46 14.52 -5.38
CA PRO A 237 -3.23 15.73 -6.18
C PRO A 237 -3.25 15.42 -7.67
N HIS A 238 -4.08 16.16 -8.42
CA HIS A 238 -4.29 15.96 -9.86
C HIS A 238 -4.82 14.56 -10.26
N LEU A 239 -5.67 13.94 -9.41
CA LEU A 239 -6.25 12.61 -9.64
C LEU A 239 -6.78 12.40 -11.07
N GLU A 240 -7.58 13.30 -11.62
CA GLU A 240 -8.11 13.15 -12.98
C GLU A 240 -7.01 13.11 -14.05
N THR A 241 -5.92 13.84 -13.86
CA THR A 241 -4.74 13.78 -14.74
C THR A 241 -4.07 12.41 -14.65
N ILE A 242 -3.92 11.87 -13.43
CA ILE A 242 -3.35 10.53 -13.19
C ILE A 242 -4.21 9.48 -13.90
N LEU A 243 -5.53 9.50 -13.67
CA LEU A 243 -6.48 8.53 -14.23
C LEU A 243 -6.55 8.61 -15.76
N ARG A 244 -6.55 9.82 -16.34
CA ARG A 244 -6.50 10.00 -17.79
C ARG A 244 -5.21 9.40 -18.38
N ALA A 245 -4.07 9.76 -17.82
CA ALA A 245 -2.78 9.29 -18.33
C ALA A 245 -2.61 7.78 -18.17
N TYR A 246 -3.12 7.20 -17.08
CA TYR A 246 -3.21 5.75 -16.90
C TYR A 246 -4.06 5.10 -18.00
N ALA A 247 -5.25 5.63 -18.25
CA ALA A 247 -6.18 5.08 -19.24
C ALA A 247 -5.65 5.17 -20.69
N GLU A 248 -4.79 6.14 -20.99
CA GLU A 248 -4.10 6.22 -22.29
C GLU A 248 -3.11 5.05 -22.50
N GLU A 249 -2.44 4.58 -21.45
CA GLU A 249 -1.52 3.44 -21.53
C GLU A 249 -2.21 2.09 -21.36
N TRP A 250 -3.20 2.01 -20.47
CA TRP A 250 -3.95 0.79 -20.20
C TRP A 250 -5.40 1.10 -19.80
N PRO A 251 -6.31 1.17 -20.79
CA PRO A 251 -7.72 1.42 -20.53
C PRO A 251 -8.32 0.48 -19.49
N LEU A 252 -9.17 1.01 -18.63
CA LEU A 252 -9.98 0.23 -17.70
C LEU A 252 -11.17 -0.41 -18.43
N ALA A 253 -11.62 -1.56 -17.96
CA ALA A 253 -12.79 -2.20 -18.52
C ALA A 253 -14.04 -1.34 -18.31
N ASP A 254 -15.03 -1.44 -19.21
CA ASP A 254 -16.30 -0.74 -19.05
C ASP A 254 -16.92 -1.05 -17.68
N GLY A 255 -17.59 -0.04 -17.10
CA GLY A 255 -18.18 -0.16 -15.77
C GLY A 255 -17.21 -0.01 -14.59
N TRP A 256 -15.94 0.38 -14.80
CA TRP A 256 -14.96 0.46 -13.70
C TRP A 256 -15.33 1.50 -12.65
N ARG A 257 -16.00 2.59 -13.05
CA ARG A 257 -16.40 3.65 -12.11
C ARG A 257 -17.43 3.13 -11.11
N GLU A 258 -18.30 2.25 -11.57
CA GLU A 258 -19.32 1.57 -10.79
C GLU A 258 -18.71 0.57 -9.80
N ARG A 259 -17.52 0.04 -10.10
CA ARG A 259 -16.75 -0.88 -9.24
C ARG A 259 -15.88 -0.19 -8.19
N VAL A 260 -15.56 1.10 -8.35
CA VAL A 260 -14.71 1.87 -7.41
C VAL A 260 -15.11 1.66 -5.94
N PRO A 261 -16.39 1.73 -5.53
CA PRO A 261 -16.76 1.54 -4.13
C PRO A 261 -16.35 0.16 -3.58
N VAL A 262 -16.45 -0.91 -4.37
CA VAL A 262 -16.07 -2.26 -3.93
C VAL A 262 -14.56 -2.35 -3.67
N HIS A 263 -13.75 -1.76 -4.55
CA HIS A 263 -12.31 -1.69 -4.39
C HIS A 263 -11.88 -0.83 -3.18
N GLN A 264 -12.65 0.21 -2.86
CA GLN A 264 -12.40 1.08 -1.70
C GLN A 264 -12.74 0.42 -0.36
N LEU A 265 -13.71 -0.51 -0.33
CA LEU A 265 -14.16 -1.15 0.91
C LEU A 265 -13.03 -1.83 1.68
N HIS A 266 -12.07 -2.44 0.99
CA HIS A 266 -10.91 -3.08 1.63
C HIS A 266 -10.19 -2.10 2.57
N LEU A 267 -9.73 -0.95 2.03
CA LEU A 267 -8.92 -0.03 2.82
C LEU A 267 -9.74 0.67 3.91
N LEU A 268 -11.03 0.95 3.65
CA LEU A 268 -11.94 1.51 4.65
C LEU A 268 -12.21 0.54 5.82
N LEU A 269 -12.36 -0.75 5.54
CA LEU A 269 -12.49 -1.77 6.59
C LEU A 269 -11.20 -1.94 7.38
N VAL A 270 -10.03 -1.89 6.71
CA VAL A 270 -8.72 -1.88 7.39
C VAL A 270 -8.64 -0.70 8.36
N HIS A 271 -9.03 0.51 7.93
CA HIS A 271 -9.04 1.69 8.80
C HIS A 271 -10.03 1.56 9.96
N ALA A 272 -11.23 1.04 9.72
CA ALA A 272 -12.20 0.77 10.79
C ALA A 272 -11.67 -0.27 11.80
N ALA A 273 -10.95 -1.29 11.32
CA ALA A 273 -10.33 -2.31 12.15
C ALA A 273 -9.14 -1.79 12.98
N ALA A 274 -8.28 -0.95 12.38
CA ALA A 274 -7.08 -0.43 13.04
C ALA A 274 -7.33 0.80 13.93
N PHE A 275 -8.26 1.68 13.53
CA PHE A 275 -8.45 3.00 14.13
C PHE A 275 -9.87 3.25 14.67
N GLY A 276 -10.78 2.30 14.49
CA GLY A 276 -12.10 2.30 15.13
C GLY A 276 -13.20 3.07 14.38
N GLY A 277 -14.25 3.43 15.11
CA GLY A 277 -15.55 3.85 14.56
C GLY A 277 -15.58 5.16 13.78
N ALA A 278 -14.49 5.95 13.75
CA ALA A 278 -14.42 7.17 12.93
C ALA A 278 -14.64 6.90 11.43
N TYR A 279 -14.30 5.69 10.98
CA TYR A 279 -14.43 5.25 9.58
C TYR A 279 -15.78 4.59 9.26
N ARG A 280 -16.65 4.38 10.27
CA ARG A 280 -17.95 3.72 10.12
C ARG A 280 -18.82 4.36 9.04
N GLY A 281 -18.90 5.70 9.05
CA GLY A 281 -19.70 6.44 8.07
C GLY A 281 -19.22 6.24 6.63
N ALA A 282 -17.90 6.20 6.43
CA ALA A 282 -17.30 5.96 5.12
C ALA A 282 -17.56 4.51 4.66
N VAL A 283 -17.32 3.52 5.51
CA VAL A 283 -17.65 2.11 5.21
C VAL A 283 -19.10 1.97 4.79
N ARG A 284 -20.03 2.56 5.56
CA ARG A 284 -21.46 2.48 5.27
C ARG A 284 -21.81 3.13 3.93
N SER A 285 -21.36 4.36 3.70
CA SER A 285 -21.62 5.09 2.47
C SER A 285 -21.09 4.35 1.22
N THR A 286 -19.89 3.80 1.33
CA THR A 286 -19.25 3.04 0.25
C THR A 286 -19.96 1.71 -0.01
N ALA A 287 -20.40 0.99 1.03
CA ALA A 287 -21.20 -0.22 0.86
C ALA A 287 -22.55 0.09 0.18
N ASP A 288 -23.25 1.14 0.62
CA ASP A 288 -24.50 1.57 -0.01
C ASP A 288 -24.28 1.99 -1.47
N ALA A 289 -23.12 2.61 -1.80
CA ALA A 289 -22.77 2.96 -3.17
C ALA A 289 -22.51 1.74 -4.05
N ALA A 290 -21.79 0.73 -3.54
CA ALA A 290 -21.57 -0.53 -4.23
C ALA A 290 -22.89 -1.25 -4.57
N LEU A 291 -23.88 -1.19 -3.69
CA LEU A 291 -25.17 -1.88 -3.85
C LEU A 291 -26.18 -1.18 -4.76
N ARG A 292 -25.96 0.09 -5.09
CA ARG A 292 -26.82 0.87 -6.01
C ARG A 292 -26.53 0.59 -7.48
N ASN A 293 -25.32 0.11 -7.77
CA ASN A 293 -24.87 -0.29 -9.10
C ASN A 293 -25.11 -1.78 -9.31
#